data_AF-A0A2U8GM87-F1
#
_entry.id   AF-A0A2U8GM87-F1
#
_cell.length_a   1.000
_cell.length_b   1.000
_cell.length_c   1.000
_cell.angle_alpha   90.00
_cell.angle_beta   90.00
_cell.angle_gamma   90.00
#
_symmetry.space_group_name_H-M   'P 1'
#
loop_
_entity.id
_entity.type
_entity.pdbx_description
1 polymer ?
#
loop_
_entity_poly.entity_id
_entity_poly.type
_entity_poly.pdbx_seq_one_letter_code
_entity_poly.pdbx_strand_id
1 'polypeptide(L)' 'MSDVRICPSCQAQAIYKESKEDVTPSYSAIQDEEALKKVAQLKKAFEKARARCDEVEAELARLGDK' A
#
# COMPACT_ATOMS: atom_id res chain seq x y z
N MET A 1 -6.18 -3.41 1.24
CA MET A 1 -6.08 -1.96 0.98
C MET A 1 -7.09 -1.28 1.88
N SER A 2 -6.68 -0.32 2.72
CA SER A 2 -7.65 0.45 3.51
C SER A 2 -8.50 1.32 2.58
N ASP A 3 -9.81 1.41 2.82
CA ASP A 3 -10.68 2.37 2.10
C ASP A 3 -10.35 3.77 2.62
N VAL A 4 -9.78 4.62 1.76
CA VAL A 4 -9.38 5.99 2.11
C VAL A 4 -10.34 6.95 1.42
N ARG A 5 -11.03 7.77 2.22
CA ARG A 5 -12.00 8.76 1.76
C ARG A 5 -11.67 10.13 2.34
N ILE A 6 -12.30 11.16 1.77
CA ILE A 6 -12.22 12.52 2.30
C ILE A 6 -13.17 12.62 3.49
N CYS A 7 -12.66 13.01 4.65
CA CYS A 7 -13.48 13.26 5.83
C CYS A 7 -14.40 14.46 5.57
N PRO A 8 -15.73 14.34 5.73
CA PRO A 8 -16.66 15.43 5.46
C PRO A 8 -16.53 16.61 6.46
N SER A 9 -15.92 16.40 7.63
CA SER A 9 -15.78 17.42 8.68
C SER A 9 -14.50 18.26 8.53
N CYS A 10 -13.35 17.63 8.30
CA CYS A 10 -12.06 18.31 8.23
C CYS A 10 -11.40 18.29 6.84
N GLN A 11 -12.03 17.66 5.84
CA GLN A 11 -11.54 17.52 4.46
C GLN A 11 -10.18 16.81 4.32
N ALA A 12 -9.65 16.23 5.40
CA ALA A 12 -8.44 15.43 5.34
C ALA A 12 -8.72 14.01 4.79
N GLN A 13 -7.67 13.36 4.26
CA GLN A 13 -7.73 11.95 3.91
C GLN A 13 -7.80 11.11 5.18
N ALA A 14 -8.82 10.27 5.28
CA ALA A 14 -9.09 9.43 6.44
C ALA A 14 -9.47 8.02 5.99
N ILE A 15 -9.17 7.04 6.84
CA ILE A 15 -9.58 5.66 6.63
C ILE A 15 -11.05 5.56 7.00
N TYR A 16 -11.84 5.14 6.01
CA TYR A 16 -13.25 4.85 6.17
C TYR A 16 -13.42 3.42 6.68
N LYS A 17 -14.18 3.25 7.74
CA LYS A 17 -14.63 1.95 8.23
C LYS A 17 -16.14 1.98 8.36
N GLU A 18 -16.78 1.08 7.63
CA GLU A 18 -18.21 0.83 7.72
C GLU A 18 -18.47 -0.17 8.85
N SER A 19 -19.13 0.30 9.91
CA SER A 19 -19.68 -0.52 10.98
C SER A 19 -21.00 -1.11 10.52
N LYS A 20 -21.17 -2.43 10.60
CA LYS A 20 -22.47 -3.07 10.34
C LYS A 20 -23.50 -2.83 11.45
N GLU A 21 -23.05 -2.38 12.62
CA GLU A 21 -23.86 -2.22 13.84
C GLU A 21 -24.17 -0.74 14.15
N ASP A 22 -23.29 0.20 13.79
CA ASP A 22 -23.52 1.62 13.98
C ASP A 22 -23.96 2.32 12.68
N VAL A 23 -25.00 3.14 12.78
CA VAL A 23 -25.57 3.95 11.68
C VAL A 23 -24.59 5.01 11.15
N THR A 24 -23.52 5.31 11.88
CA THR A 24 -22.54 6.33 11.51
C THR A 24 -21.20 5.72 11.13
N PRO A 25 -20.76 5.87 9.86
CA PRO A 25 -19.46 5.38 9.43
C PRO A 25 -18.33 6.13 10.14
N SER A 26 -17.28 5.40 10.50
CA SER A 26 -16.13 5.97 11.20
C SER A 26 -15.03 6.40 10.24
N TYR A 27 -14.49 7.59 10.48
CA TYR A 27 -13.36 8.17 9.75
C TYR A 27 -12.18 8.29 10.72
N SER A 28 -11.12 7.51 10.51
CA SER A 28 -9.89 7.60 11.29
C SER A 28 -8.83 8.38 10.51
N ALA A 29 -8.25 9.42 11.12
CA ALA A 29 -7.15 10.16 10.49
C ALA A 29 -5.96 9.23 10.23
N ILE A 30 -5.36 9.34 9.05
CA ILE A 30 -4.11 8.64 8.74
C ILE A 30 -3.00 9.37 9.53
N GLN A 31 -2.48 8.71 10.56
CA GLN A 31 -1.40 9.24 11.39
C GLN A 31 -0.03 8.90 10.80
N ASP A 32 1.00 9.64 11.23
CA ASP A 32 2.38 9.47 10.74
C ASP A 32 2.88 8.03 10.91
N GLU A 33 2.56 7.36 12.02
CA GLU A 33 2.95 5.96 12.23
C GLU A 33 2.32 5.00 11.22
N GLU A 34 1.07 5.22 10.82
CA GLU A 34 0.39 4.36 9.86
C GLU A 34 0.91 4.62 8.43
N ALA A 35 1.19 5.88 8.11
CA ALA A 35 1.83 6.26 6.85
C ALA A 35 3.23 5.61 6.75
N LEU A 36 4.05 5.70 7.80
CA LEU A 36 5.37 5.08 7.87
C LEU A 36 5.30 3.55 7.72
N LYS A 37 4.33 2.89 8.35
CA LYS A 37 4.10 1.44 8.19
C LYS A 37 3.77 1.07 6.74
N LYS A 38 2.91 1.84 6.07
CA LYS A 38 2.56 1.61 4.64
C LYS A 38 3.76 1.86 3.72
N VAL A 39 4.55 2.91 3.98
CA VAL A 39 5.80 3.16 3.23
C VAL A 39 6.79 2.01 3.40
N ALA A 40 6.95 1.46 4.61
CA ALA A 40 7.82 0.31 4.85
C ALA A 40 7.34 -0.94 4.09
N GLN A 41 6.02 -1.20 4.07
CA GLN A 41 5.43 -2.29 3.29
C GLN A 41 5.69 -2.14 1.79
N LEU A 42 5.56 -0.92 1.25
CA LEU A 42 5.84 -0.63 -0.16
C LEU A 42 7.30 -0.84 -0.52
N LYS A 43 8.24 -0.39 0.32
CA LYS A 43 9.69 -0.62 0.10
C LYS A 43 10.01 -2.11 0.01
N LYS A 44 9.46 -2.92 0.93
CA LYS A 44 9.65 -4.38 0.92
C LYS A 44 9.06 -5.05 -0.33
N ALA A 45 7.89 -4.59 -0.77
CA ALA A 45 7.29 -5.08 -2.01
C ALA A 45 8.16 -4.73 -3.24
N PHE A 46 8.72 -3.52 -3.27
CA PHE A 46 9.63 -3.08 -4.33
C PHE A 46 10.92 -3.90 -4.36
N GLU A 47 11.55 -4.15 -3.21
CA GLU A 47 12.75 -4.98 -3.12
C GLU A 47 12.49 -6.39 -3.65
N LYS A 48 11.34 -6.99 -3.29
CA LYS A 48 10.95 -8.32 -3.80
C LYS A 48 10.69 -8.32 -5.30
N ALA A 49 10.07 -7.26 -5.83
CA ALA A 49 9.85 -7.13 -7.26
C ALA A 49 11.17 -6.96 -8.01
N ARG A 50 12.09 -6.15 -7.48
CA ARG A 50 13.43 -5.95 -8.05
C ARG A 50 14.21 -7.25 -8.11
N ALA A 51 14.25 -8.01 -7.02
CA ALA A 51 14.95 -9.30 -6.99
C ALA A 51 14.41 -10.27 -8.06
N ARG A 52 13.10 -10.27 -8.32
CA ARG A 52 12.50 -11.07 -9.40
C ARG A 52 12.88 -10.55 -10.78
N CYS A 53 12.92 -9.23 -10.99
CA CYS A 53 13.40 -8.65 -12.25
C CYS A 53 14.86 -9.03 -12.50
N ASP A 54 15.73 -8.91 -11.50
CA ASP A 54 17.15 -9.25 -11.61
C ASP A 54 17.34 -10.75 -11.94
N GLU A 55 16.54 -11.64 -11.34
CA GLU A 55 16.54 -13.08 -11.63
C GLU A 55 16.12 -13.37 -13.08
N VAL A 56 15.04 -12.73 -13.54
CA VAL A 56 14.53 -12.88 -14.91
C VAL A 56 15.52 -12.31 -15.93
N GLU A 57 16.15 -11.17 -15.65
CA GLU A 57 17.19 -10.60 -16.52
C GLU A 57 18.41 -11.54 -16.65
N ALA A 58 18.82 -12.17 -15.55
CA ALA A 58 19.90 -13.16 -15.57
C ALA A 58 19.52 -14.42 -16.37
N GLU A 59 18.26 -14.87 -16.30
CA GLU A 59 17.77 -15.99 -17.10
C GLU A 59 17.72 -15.65 -18.60
N LEU A 60 17.23 -14.46 -18.95
CA LEU A 60 17.20 -13.97 -20.33
C LEU A 60 18.60 -13.85 -20.93
N ALA A 61 19.58 -13.36 -20.17
CA ALA A 61 20.97 -13.28 -20.63
C ALA A 61 21.53 -14.67 -20.97
N ARG A 62 21.25 -15.69 -20.14
CA ARG A 62 21.68 -17.08 -20.39
C ARG A 62 21.02 -17.72 -21.61
N LEU A 63 19.79 -17.31 -21.94
CA LEU A 63 19.07 -17.80 -23.11
C LEU A 63 19.46 -17.06 -24.39
N GLY A 64 19.85 -15.78 -24.30
CA GLY A 64 20.25 -14.95 -25.44
C GLY A 64 21.69 -15.19 -25.94
N ASP A 65 22.56 -15.75 -25.09
CA ASP A 65 23.95 -16.14 -25.44
C ASP A 65 24.05 -17.50 -26.17
N LYS A 66 22.92 -18.08 -26.58
CA LYS A 66 22.83 -19.40 -27.24
C LYS A 66 22.32 -19.28 -28.67
#